data_AF-A0AAE4DG81-F1
#
_entry.id   AF-A0AAE4DG81-F1
#
_cell.length_a   1.000
_cell.length_b   1.000
_cell.length_c   1.000
_cell.angle_alpha   90.00
_cell.angle_beta   90.00
_cell.angle_gamma   90.00
#
_symmetry.space_group_name_H-M   'P 1'
#
loop_
_entity.id
_entity.type
_entity.pdbx_description
1 polymer ?
#
loop_
_entity_poly.entity_id
_entity_poly.type
_entity_poly.pdbx_seq_one_letter_code
_entity_poly.pdbx_strand_id
1 'polypeptide(L)'
;MKPVIVTLSLMFISLFSICQTCEEYIEFVKSESYGTTYSSYDSEAISEVTFYDVMIDYQTYYFAIVCFKREYSYSCSEYIYQVSSNTQINYSTNYLNSAGKAFWNYIHPYNKNLGCAPNF
;
A
#
# COMPACT_ATOMS: atom_id res chain seq x y z
N MET A 1 19.91 12.44 -47.28
CA MET A 1 20.38 12.15 -45.90
C MET A 1 19.78 13.16 -44.91
N LYS A 2 18.47 13.08 -44.58
CA LYS A 2 17.83 13.94 -43.55
C LYS A 2 16.62 13.35 -42.78
N PRO A 3 16.10 12.10 -42.99
CA PRO A 3 15.05 11.57 -42.13
C PRO A 3 15.56 10.69 -40.96
N VAL A 4 16.78 10.16 -41.03
CA VAL A 4 17.30 9.18 -40.05
C VAL A 4 17.59 9.81 -38.66
N ILE A 5 17.88 11.11 -38.63
CA ILE A 5 18.20 11.80 -37.37
C ILE A 5 16.92 12.04 -36.54
N VAL A 6 15.77 12.24 -37.20
CA VAL A 6 14.50 12.54 -36.51
C VAL A 6 13.90 11.28 -35.87
N THR A 7 14.12 10.10 -36.47
CA THR A 7 13.64 8.82 -35.90
C THR A 7 14.42 8.41 -34.66
N LEU A 8 15.69 8.84 -34.51
CA LEU A 8 16.52 8.47 -33.37
C LEU A 8 16.17 9.26 -32.10
N SER A 9 15.67 10.50 -32.24
CA SER A 9 15.31 11.34 -31.09
C SER A 9 13.98 10.96 -30.43
N LEU A 10 13.05 10.30 -31.15
CA LEU A 10 11.78 9.85 -30.57
C LEU A 10 11.91 8.59 -29.70
N MET A 11 12.98 7.81 -29.85
CA MET A 11 13.19 6.56 -29.11
C MET A 11 13.71 6.77 -27.68
N PHE A 12 14.16 7.98 -27.34
CA PHE A 12 14.75 8.29 -26.03
C PHE A 12 13.73 8.77 -24.98
N ILE A 13 12.52 9.14 -25.39
CA ILE A 13 11.51 9.74 -24.49
C ILE A 13 10.67 8.66 -23.77
N SER A 14 10.68 7.42 -24.24
CA SER A 14 9.90 6.33 -23.63
C SER A 14 10.51 5.73 -22.35
N LEU A 15 11.65 6.25 -21.86
CA LEU A 15 12.29 5.77 -20.63
C LEU A 15 11.84 6.49 -19.36
N PHE A 16 11.02 7.54 -19.47
CA PHE A 16 10.37 8.17 -18.33
C PHE A 16 9.06 7.45 -18.00
N SER A 17 9.15 6.17 -17.69
CA SER A 17 8.05 5.49 -17.00
C SER A 17 7.91 6.14 -15.62
N ILE A 18 6.70 6.59 -15.30
CA ILE A 18 6.35 7.18 -14.00
C ILE A 18 6.44 6.05 -12.97
N CYS A 19 7.62 5.87 -12.37
CA CYS A 19 7.75 5.02 -11.20
C CYS A 19 7.10 5.79 -10.04
N GLN A 20 5.79 5.62 -9.87
CA GLN A 20 5.13 6.15 -8.68
C GLN A 20 5.77 5.51 -7.46
N THR A 21 6.18 6.34 -6.51
CA THR A 21 6.80 5.85 -5.28
C THR A 21 5.75 5.30 -4.33
N CYS A 22 6.17 4.44 -3.38
CA CYS A 22 5.24 3.91 -2.39
C CYS A 22 4.69 5.00 -1.46
N GLU A 23 5.49 6.01 -1.14
CA GLU A 23 5.03 7.23 -0.49
C GLU A 23 3.94 7.95 -1.30
N GLU A 24 4.11 8.12 -2.62
CA GLU A 24 3.08 8.76 -3.45
C GLU A 24 1.75 8.00 -3.43
N TYR A 25 1.77 6.66 -3.43
CA TYR A 25 0.55 5.86 -3.27
C TYR A 25 -0.11 6.08 -1.91
N ILE A 26 0.68 6.13 -0.83
CA ILE A 26 0.18 6.37 0.53
C ILE A 26 -0.46 7.76 0.61
N GLU A 27 0.21 8.79 0.09
CA GLU A 27 -0.28 10.16 0.09
C GLU A 27 -1.58 10.29 -0.71
N PHE A 28 -1.63 9.70 -1.91
CA PHE A 28 -2.82 9.69 -2.75
C PHE A 28 -4.01 9.01 -2.06
N VAL A 29 -3.81 7.80 -1.52
CA VAL A 29 -4.92 7.07 -0.87
C VAL A 29 -5.43 7.81 0.36
N LYS A 30 -4.54 8.44 1.14
CA LYS A 30 -4.90 9.29 2.28
C LYS A 30 -5.61 10.57 1.89
N SER A 31 -5.36 11.14 0.70
CA SER A 31 -6.06 12.33 0.22
C SER A 31 -7.47 12.03 -0.29
N GLU A 32 -7.67 10.84 -0.86
CA GLU A 32 -8.96 10.46 -1.47
C GLU A 32 -9.96 9.84 -0.48
N SER A 33 -9.52 9.32 0.67
CA SER A 33 -10.38 8.59 1.60
C SER A 33 -9.93 8.77 3.05
N TYR A 34 -10.90 8.91 3.97
CA TYR A 34 -10.63 9.05 5.41
C TYR A 34 -10.07 7.77 6.04
N GLY A 35 -10.47 6.62 5.49
CA GLY A 35 -10.08 5.29 5.94
C GLY A 35 -10.72 4.83 7.25
N THR A 36 -10.49 3.56 7.59
CA THR A 36 -10.91 2.93 8.85
C THR A 36 -9.71 2.29 9.53
N THR A 37 -9.36 2.79 10.72
CA THR A 37 -8.16 2.36 11.47
C THR A 37 -8.49 1.31 12.53
N TYR A 38 -7.63 0.30 12.64
CA TYR A 38 -7.66 -0.74 13.65
C TYR A 38 -6.32 -0.77 14.41
N SER A 39 -6.29 -0.11 15.56
CA SER A 39 -5.08 0.01 16.39
C SER A 39 -4.87 -1.22 17.27
N SER A 40 -3.62 -1.68 17.36
CA SER A 40 -3.21 -2.93 18.00
C SER A 40 -2.19 -2.65 19.10
N TYR A 41 -2.67 -2.14 20.24
CA TYR A 41 -1.80 -1.70 21.34
C TYR A 41 -0.89 -2.82 21.87
N ASP A 42 -1.45 -4.03 22.00
CA ASP A 42 -0.76 -5.20 22.57
C ASP A 42 0.14 -5.94 21.56
N SER A 43 0.16 -5.53 20.29
CA SER A 43 1.00 -6.19 19.29
C SER A 43 2.44 -5.67 19.35
N GLU A 44 3.43 -6.57 19.32
CA GLU A 44 4.84 -6.18 19.32
C GLU A 44 5.30 -5.58 17.98
N ALA A 45 4.71 -6.00 16.85
CA ALA A 45 5.18 -5.65 15.51
C ALA A 45 4.29 -4.64 14.77
N ILE A 46 2.98 -4.68 14.98
CA ILE A 46 2.02 -3.84 14.25
C ILE A 46 1.41 -2.84 15.22
N SER A 47 1.51 -1.55 14.91
CA SER A 47 0.84 -0.51 15.70
C SER A 47 -0.61 -0.38 15.29
N GLU A 48 -0.87 -0.31 13.99
CA GLU A 48 -2.23 -0.22 13.44
C GLU A 48 -2.28 -0.59 11.96
N VAL A 49 -3.49 -0.84 11.49
CA VAL A 49 -3.80 -0.99 10.07
C VAL A 49 -4.97 -0.08 9.72
N THR A 50 -4.81 0.72 8.68
CA THR A 50 -5.89 1.58 8.15
C THR A 50 -6.30 1.10 6.77
N PHE A 51 -7.61 0.86 6.60
CA PHE A 51 -8.20 0.44 5.32
C PHE A 51 -8.82 1.63 4.61
N TYR A 52 -8.65 1.71 3.29
CA TYR A 52 -9.17 2.79 2.46
C TYR A 52 -9.88 2.23 1.24
N ASP A 53 -11.04 2.81 0.96
CA ASP A 53 -11.80 2.56 -0.26
C ASP A 53 -11.67 3.81 -1.14
N VAL A 54 -11.09 3.65 -2.33
CA VAL A 54 -10.80 4.76 -3.26
C VAL A 54 -11.50 4.49 -4.59
N MET A 55 -12.22 5.48 -5.12
CA MET A 55 -12.93 5.37 -6.39
C MET A 55 -12.09 6.00 -7.51
N ILE A 56 -11.60 5.18 -8.44
CA ILE A 56 -10.78 5.60 -9.59
C ILE A 56 -11.49 5.13 -10.86
N ASP A 57 -11.78 6.05 -11.78
CA ASP A 57 -12.46 5.73 -13.05
C ASP A 57 -13.74 4.88 -12.88
N TYR A 58 -14.56 5.24 -11.89
CA TYR A 58 -15.80 4.55 -11.52
C TYR A 58 -15.64 3.11 -11.00
N GLN A 59 -14.41 2.71 -10.65
CA GLN A 59 -14.12 1.44 -10.00
C GLN A 59 -13.61 1.68 -8.58
N THR A 60 -14.07 0.86 -7.64
CA THR A 60 -13.60 0.91 -6.25
C THR A 60 -12.38 0.02 -6.07
N TYR A 61 -11.30 0.61 -5.57
CA TYR A 61 -10.06 -0.04 -5.20
C TYR A 61 -9.90 -0.02 -3.69
N TYR A 62 -9.39 -1.12 -3.14
CA TYR A 62 -9.27 -1.32 -1.70
C TYR A 62 -7.80 -1.37 -1.31
N PHE A 63 -7.43 -0.56 -0.32
CA PHE A 63 -6.06 -0.45 0.15
C PHE A 63 -5.98 -0.69 1.65
N ALA A 64 -4.87 -1.27 2.09
CA ALA A 64 -4.50 -1.36 3.49
C ALA A 64 -3.14 -0.71 3.69
N ILE A 65 -3.04 0.24 4.61
CA ILE A 65 -1.78 0.81 5.07
C ILE A 65 -1.47 0.18 6.43
N VAL A 66 -0.35 -0.54 6.51
CA VAL A 66 0.11 -1.22 7.72
C VAL A 66 1.23 -0.41 8.34
N CYS A 67 1.05 -0.03 9.60
CA CYS A 67 1.98 0.75 10.40
C CYS A 67 2.76 -0.20 11.32
N PHE A 68 3.98 -0.57 10.92
CA PHE A 68 4.86 -1.45 11.71
C PHE A 68 5.66 -0.65 12.74
N LYS A 69 5.63 -1.11 14.00
CA LYS A 69 6.37 -0.49 15.10
C LYS A 69 7.86 -0.45 14.78
N ARG A 70 8.50 0.69 15.07
CA ARG A 70 9.95 0.84 15.01
C ARG A 70 10.51 0.72 16.42
N GLU A 71 11.66 0.06 16.54
CA GLU A 71 12.35 -0.02 17.82
C GLU A 71 12.66 1.39 18.35
N TYR A 72 12.35 1.63 19.62
CA TYR A 72 12.61 2.90 20.31
C TYR A 72 11.94 4.15 19.71
N SER A 73 10.87 4.02 18.91
CA SER A 73 10.16 5.17 18.31
C SER A 73 8.67 5.15 18.62
N TYR A 74 8.10 6.35 18.81
CA TYR A 74 6.64 6.57 18.79
C TYR A 74 6.07 6.61 17.36
N SER A 75 6.95 6.61 16.33
CA SER A 75 6.55 6.52 14.92
C SER A 75 6.58 5.08 14.43
N CYS A 76 5.96 4.83 13.28
CA CYS A 76 5.99 3.54 12.60
C CYS A 76 6.48 3.68 11.15
N SER A 77 6.83 2.55 10.54
CA SER A 77 6.98 2.47 9.09
C SER A 77 5.65 2.05 8.46
N GLU A 78 5.15 2.89 7.56
CA GLU A 78 3.93 2.62 6.81
C GLU A 78 4.24 1.88 5.50
N TYR A 79 3.44 0.86 5.18
CA TYR A 79 3.51 0.15 3.91
C TYR A 79 2.11 -0.08 3.37
N ILE A 80 1.94 0.14 2.07
CA ILE A 80 0.65 0.05 1.40
C ILE A 80 0.49 -1.25 0.62
N TYR A 81 -0.72 -1.81 0.70
CA TYR A 81 -1.13 -3.03 0.02
C TYR A 81 -2.43 -2.76 -0.73
N GLN A 82 -2.51 -3.13 -2.00
CA GLN A 82 -3.78 -3.23 -2.72
C GLN A 82 -4.40 -4.60 -2.42
N VAL A 83 -5.52 -4.60 -1.72
CA VAL A 83 -6.16 -5.81 -1.15
C VAL A 83 -7.52 -6.07 -1.81
N SER A 84 -8.17 -7.18 -1.44
CA SER A 84 -9.55 -7.47 -1.85
C SER A 84 -10.57 -6.78 -0.94
N SER A 85 -11.79 -6.61 -1.44
CA SER A 85 -12.91 -5.95 -0.74
C SER A 85 -13.27 -6.59 0.61
N ASN A 86 -13.04 -7.90 0.77
CA ASN A 86 -13.33 -8.61 2.01
C ASN A 86 -12.19 -8.60 3.03
N THR A 87 -10.99 -8.10 2.67
CA THR A 87 -9.82 -8.13 3.56
C THR A 87 -10.07 -7.34 4.84
N GLN A 88 -10.72 -6.17 4.76
CA GLN A 88 -11.03 -5.37 5.94
C GLN A 88 -11.86 -6.14 6.96
N ILE A 89 -12.95 -6.79 6.53
CA ILE A 89 -13.83 -7.56 7.42
C ILE A 89 -13.09 -8.76 8.02
N ASN A 90 -12.29 -9.46 7.21
CA ASN A 90 -11.50 -10.59 7.68
C ASN A 90 -10.45 -10.16 8.72
N TYR A 91 -9.76 -9.04 8.48
CA TYR A 91 -8.78 -8.51 9.43
C TYR A 91 -9.46 -8.01 10.71
N SER A 92 -10.51 -7.19 10.60
CA SER A 92 -11.21 -6.58 11.74
C SER A 92 -11.82 -7.60 12.70
N THR A 93 -12.22 -8.77 12.19
CA THR A 93 -12.76 -9.86 13.02
C THR A 93 -11.66 -10.62 13.79
N ASN A 94 -10.40 -10.53 13.36
CA ASN A 94 -9.32 -11.36 13.89
C ASN A 94 -8.19 -10.58 14.59
N TYR A 95 -8.03 -9.28 14.32
CA TYR A 95 -6.86 -8.51 14.76
C TYR A 95 -6.75 -8.38 16.29
N LEU A 96 -7.88 -8.35 17.02
CA LEU A 96 -7.89 -8.29 18.48
C LEU A 96 -7.28 -9.54 19.13
N ASN A 97 -7.36 -10.70 18.47
CA ASN A 97 -6.72 -11.93 18.96
C ASN A 97 -5.21 -11.90 18.67
N SER A 98 -4.83 -11.44 17.48
CA SER A 98 -3.43 -11.23 17.09
C SER A 98 -3.36 -10.45 15.79
N ALA A 99 -2.91 -9.19 15.87
CA ALA A 99 -2.73 -8.33 14.70
C ALA A 99 -1.73 -8.93 13.70
N GLY A 100 -0.63 -9.50 14.19
CA GLY A 100 0.37 -10.17 13.35
C GLY A 100 -0.22 -11.35 12.59
N LYS A 101 -0.96 -12.24 13.26
CA LYS A 101 -1.60 -13.39 12.60
C LYS A 101 -2.66 -12.94 11.58
N ALA A 102 -3.44 -11.93 11.91
CA ALA A 102 -4.43 -11.35 11.00
C ALA A 102 -3.75 -10.73 9.76
N PHE A 103 -2.64 -10.01 9.95
CA PHE A 103 -1.83 -9.47 8.85
C PHE A 103 -1.33 -10.59 7.93
N TRP A 104 -0.68 -11.62 8.48
CA TRP A 104 -0.12 -12.72 7.69
C TRP A 104 -1.17 -13.49 6.88
N ASN A 105 -2.38 -13.64 7.43
CA ASN A 105 -3.45 -14.38 6.77
C ASN A 105 -4.20 -13.58 5.72
N TYR A 106 -4.40 -12.27 5.95
CA TYR A 106 -5.37 -11.49 5.17
C TYR A 106 -4.77 -10.33 4.38
N ILE A 107 -3.62 -9.79 4.79
CA ILE A 107 -2.97 -8.65 4.13
C ILE A 107 -1.70 -9.08 3.40
N HIS A 108 -0.81 -9.82 4.08
CA HIS A 108 0.45 -10.28 3.50
C HIS A 108 0.33 -11.01 2.15
N PRO A 109 -0.72 -11.83 1.87
CA PRO A 109 -0.86 -12.48 0.56
C PRO A 109 -0.85 -11.52 -0.64
N TYR A 110 -1.10 -10.23 -0.40
CA TYR A 110 -1.10 -9.16 -1.41
C TYR A 110 0.24 -8.42 -1.54
N ASN A 111 1.32 -8.90 -0.90
CA ASN A 111 2.60 -8.21 -0.84
C ASN A 111 3.24 -7.85 -2.19
N LYS A 112 2.90 -8.57 -3.26
CA LYS A 112 3.43 -8.35 -4.61
C LYS A 112 2.58 -7.42 -5.48
N ASN A 113 1.37 -7.07 -5.07
CA ASN A 113 0.43 -6.33 -5.94
C ASN A 113 0.96 -4.95 -6.32
N LEU A 114 1.46 -4.19 -5.34
CA LEU A 114 2.02 -2.85 -5.55
C LEU A 114 3.55 -2.84 -5.55
N GLY A 115 4.21 -3.92 -5.13
CA GLY A 115 5.67 -3.92 -4.90
C GLY A 115 6.13 -3.02 -3.74
N CYS A 116 5.19 -2.50 -2.94
CA CYS A 116 5.45 -1.60 -1.82
C CYS A 116 5.51 -2.30 -0.46
N ALA A 117 5.42 -3.63 -0.44
CA ALA A 117 5.60 -4.39 0.78
C ALA A 117 7.10 -4.41 1.17
N PRO A 118 7.42 -4.41 2.47
CA PRO A 118 8.77 -4.60 2.94
C PRO A 118 9.27 -6.01 2.60
N ASN A 119 10.58 -6.13 2.40
CA ASN A 119 11.25 -7.43 2.31
C ASN A 119 11.55 -7.91 3.72
N PHE A 120 10.82 -8.94 4.17
CA PHE A 120 11.05 -9.65 5.42
C PHE A 120 11.97 -10.86 5.20
#